data_AF-X0T8P4-F1
#
_entry.id   AF-X0T8P4-F1
#
_cell.length_a   1.000
_cell.length_b   1.000
_cell.length_c   1.000
_cell.angle_alpha   90.00
_cell.angle_beta   90.00
_cell.angle_gamma   90.00
#
_symmetry.space_group_name_H-M   'P 1'
#
loop_
_entity.id
_entity.type
_entity.pdbx_description
1 polymer ?
#
loop_
_entity_poly.entity_id
_entity_poly.type
_entity_poly.pdbx_seq_one_letter_code
_entity_poly.pdbx_strand_id
1 'polypeptide(L)'
;MNIRKGFTFIELLVSMAVVSLVGLAVYSVFVNGIGAWRRGIIDRTYLRTIRINSEKMVRDLKNTFSFSNIAFEGTEDFVRFPALILVTSDSDQEEEIENHYEVGRITYFYDQGA
;
A
#
# COMPACT_ATOMS: atom_id res chain seq x y z
N MET A 1 42.04 5.86 51.55
CA MET A 1 42.67 6.79 50.59
C MET A 1 42.22 6.39 49.19
N ASN A 2 41.24 7.09 48.62
CA ASN A 2 40.63 6.73 47.33
C ASN A 2 41.49 7.28 46.18
N ILE A 3 42.31 6.41 45.60
CA ILE A 3 43.10 6.76 44.41
C ILE A 3 42.16 6.61 43.21
N ARG A 4 41.59 7.73 42.73
CA ARG A 4 40.95 7.77 41.41
C ARG A 4 42.05 7.67 40.35
N LYS A 5 42.31 6.47 39.84
CA LYS A 5 43.14 6.28 38.65
C LYS A 5 42.35 6.72 37.42
N GLY A 6 42.86 7.72 36.71
CA GLY A 6 42.35 8.10 35.39
C GLY A 6 42.79 7.10 34.32
N PHE A 7 42.07 7.08 33.20
CA PHE A 7 42.45 6.30 32.03
C PHE A 7 43.81 6.73 31.49
N THR A 8 44.64 5.77 31.12
CA THR A 8 45.87 6.03 30.39
C THR A 8 45.55 6.40 28.94
N PHE A 9 46.47 7.12 28.27
CA PHE A 9 46.27 7.53 26.88
C PHE A 9 46.03 6.34 25.92
N ILE A 10 46.71 5.22 26.16
CA ILE A 10 46.54 4.00 25.36
C ILE A 10 45.15 3.37 25.58
N GLU A 11 44.65 3.34 26.82
CA GLU A 11 43.31 2.81 27.09
C GLU A 11 42.23 3.69 26.45
N LEU A 12 42.44 5.01 26.38
CA LEU A 12 41.51 5.93 25.72
C LEU A 12 41.50 5.70 24.19
N LEU A 13 42.67 5.53 23.57
CA LEU A 13 42.77 5.18 22.15
C LEU A 13 42.09 3.85 21.82
N VAL A 14 42.35 2.82 22.62
CA VAL A 14 41.74 1.49 22.44
C VAL A 14 40.22 1.58 22.60
N SER A 15 39.73 2.29 23.62
CA SER A 15 38.29 2.47 23.84
C SER A 15 37.63 3.17 22.65
N MET A 16 38.27 4.23 22.13
CA MET A 16 37.75 4.99 21.00
C MET A 16 37.73 4.17 19.70
N ALA A 17 38.73 3.31 19.48
CA ALA A 17 38.76 2.38 18.37
C ALA A 17 37.65 1.33 18.46
N VAL A 18 37.41 0.76 19.64
CA VAL A 18 36.33 -0.20 19.87
C VAL A 18 34.96 0.46 19.65
N VAL A 19 34.73 1.65 20.20
CA VAL A 19 33.46 2.38 20.00
C VAL A 19 33.22 2.68 18.52
N SER A 20 34.26 3.10 17.79
CA SER A 20 34.15 3.40 16.36
C SER A 20 33.82 2.15 15.54
N LEU A 21 34.45 1.01 15.87
CA LEU A 21 34.19 -0.28 15.24
C LEU A 21 32.74 -0.73 15.46
N VAL A 22 32.26 -0.63 16.70
CA VAL A 22 30.87 -0.96 17.06
C VAL A 22 29.90 -0.04 16.34
N GLY A 23 30.19 1.26 16.29
CA GLY A 23 29.36 2.24 15.56
C GLY A 23 29.25 1.91 14.08
N LEU A 24 30.36 1.55 13.42
CA LEU A 24 30.38 1.12 12.03
C LEU A 24 29.58 -0.17 11.81
N ALA A 25 29.72 -1.14 12.72
CA ALA A 25 28.97 -2.39 12.64
C ALA A 25 27.46 -2.12 12.70
N VAL A 26 27.00 -1.35 13.70
CA VAL A 26 25.58 -0.99 13.86
C VAL A 26 25.07 -0.22 12.64
N TYR A 27 25.82 0.78 12.18
CA TYR A 27 25.46 1.56 11.01
C TYR A 27 25.32 0.70 9.76
N SER A 28 26.25 -0.22 9.53
CA SER A 28 26.23 -1.11 8.36
C SER A 28 25.01 -2.04 8.37
N VAL A 29 24.66 -2.63 9.52
CA VAL A 29 23.48 -3.49 9.63
C VAL A 29 22.21 -2.68 9.42
N PHE A 30 22.14 -1.47 9.97
CA PHE A 30 20.98 -0.60 9.83
C PHE A 30 20.72 -0.18 8.38
N VAL A 31 21.75 0.29 7.68
CA VAL A 31 21.64 0.69 6.26
C VAL A 31 21.25 -0.49 5.38
N ASN A 32 21.87 -1.65 5.59
CA ASN A 32 21.53 -2.87 4.85
C ASN A 32 20.11 -3.35 5.15
N GLY A 33 19.67 -3.29 6.42
CA GLY A 33 18.33 -3.66 6.84
C GLY A 33 17.25 -2.78 6.20
N ILE A 34 17.44 -1.46 6.20
CA ILE A 34 16.53 -0.52 5.51
C ILE A 34 16.50 -0.81 4.01
N GLY A 35 17.66 -1.05 3.39
CA GLY A 35 17.74 -1.39 1.97
C GLY A 35 16.95 -2.64 1.61
N ALA A 36 17.09 -3.71 2.41
CA ALA A 36 16.37 -4.96 2.23
C ALA A 36 14.86 -4.78 2.43
N TRP A 37 14.46 -4.06 3.48
CA TRP A 37 13.05 -3.76 3.75
C TRP A 37 12.39 -2.96 2.62
N ARG A 38 13.07 -1.93 2.11
CA ARG A 38 12.58 -1.10 1.01
C ARG A 38 12.38 -1.91 -0.26
N ARG A 39 13.34 -2.79 -0.62
CA ARG A 39 13.21 -3.70 -1.77
C ARG A 39 12.01 -4.63 -1.61
N GLY A 40 11.85 -5.22 -0.42
CA GLY A 40 10.73 -6.11 -0.13
C GLY A 40 9.35 -5.45 -0.22
N ILE A 41 9.24 -4.16 0.08
CA ILE A 41 7.96 -3.43 -0.01
C ILE A 41 7.64 -3.03 -1.44
N ILE A 42 8.62 -2.52 -2.20
CA ILE A 42 8.37 -2.00 -3.56
C ILE A 42 7.80 -3.10 -4.45
N ASP A 43 8.44 -4.27 -4.48
CA ASP A 43 8.02 -5.40 -5.31
C ASP A 43 6.64 -5.95 -4.91
N ARG A 44 6.36 -5.95 -3.59
CA ARG A 44 5.08 -6.45 -3.07
C ARG A 44 3.94 -5.46 -3.26
N THR A 45 4.22 -4.16 -3.28
CA THR A 45 3.18 -3.12 -3.40
C THR A 45 2.54 -3.17 -4.77
N TYR A 46 3.33 -3.27 -5.84
CA TYR A 46 2.81 -3.38 -7.20
C TYR A 46 1.92 -4.62 -7.39
N LEU A 47 2.43 -5.80 -7.03
CA LEU A 47 1.67 -7.05 -7.13
C LEU A 47 0.42 -7.04 -6.25
N ARG A 48 0.49 -6.44 -5.06
CA ARG A 48 -0.67 -6.30 -4.18
C ARG A 48 -1.74 -5.40 -4.79
N THR A 49 -1.36 -4.27 -5.38
CA THR A 49 -2.30 -3.36 -6.04
C THR A 49 -2.98 -4.05 -7.22
N ILE A 50 -2.23 -4.75 -8.08
CA ILE A 50 -2.83 -5.54 -9.17
C ILE A 50 -3.83 -6.54 -8.62
N ARG A 51 -3.43 -7.33 -7.61
CA ARG A 51 -4.31 -8.33 -7.02
C ARG A 51 -5.60 -7.74 -6.48
N ILE A 52 -5.53 -6.63 -5.72
CA ILE A 52 -6.71 -5.97 -5.16
C ILE A 52 -7.63 -5.46 -6.27
N ASN A 53 -7.07 -4.84 -7.31
CA ASN A 53 -7.83 -4.32 -8.44
C ASN A 53 -8.50 -5.44 -9.24
N SER A 54 -7.79 -6.54 -9.51
CA SER A 54 -8.35 -7.71 -10.18
C SER A 54 -9.44 -8.38 -9.35
N GLU A 55 -9.25 -8.55 -8.03
CA GLU A 55 -10.28 -9.11 -7.15
C GLU A 55 -11.52 -8.22 -7.11
N LYS A 56 -11.36 -6.89 -7.13
CA LYS A 56 -12.48 -5.94 -7.24
C LYS A 56 -13.21 -6.10 -8.58
N MET A 57 -12.48 -6.14 -9.69
CA MET A 57 -13.06 -6.34 -11.03
C MET A 57 -13.84 -7.66 -11.10
N VAL A 58 -13.31 -8.75 -10.54
CA VAL A 58 -14.02 -10.04 -10.48
C VAL A 58 -15.31 -9.94 -9.67
N ARG A 59 -15.31 -9.23 -8.53
CA ARG A 59 -16.54 -9.01 -7.75
C ARG A 59 -17.57 -8.22 -8.54
N ASP A 60 -17.15 -7.16 -9.24
CA ASP A 60 -18.05 -6.31 -10.03
C ASP A 60 -18.62 -7.06 -11.24
N LEU A 61 -17.80 -7.86 -11.93
CA LEU A 61 -18.26 -8.73 -13.03
C LEU A 61 -19.25 -9.80 -12.55
N LYS A 62 -19.03 -10.39 -11.37
CA LYS A 62 -19.99 -11.32 -10.76
C LYS A 62 -21.31 -10.64 -10.39
N ASN A 63 -21.30 -9.34 -10.15
CA ASN A 63 -22.47 -8.51 -9.86
C ASN A 63 -23.14 -7.96 -11.15
N THR A 64 -22.70 -8.38 -12.33
CA THR A 64 -23.31 -7.99 -13.60
C THR A 64 -24.60 -8.77 -13.86
N PHE A 65 -25.61 -8.10 -14.40
CA PHE A 65 -26.88 -8.69 -14.80
C PHE A 65 -27.39 -8.06 -16.09
N SER A 66 -28.26 -8.77 -16.83
CA SER A 66 -28.85 -8.23 -18.05
C SER A 66 -29.88 -7.17 -17.70
N PHE A 67 -29.64 -5.92 -18.12
CA PHE A 67 -30.58 -4.81 -17.94
C PHE A 67 -30.83 -4.14 -19.29
N SER A 68 -32.08 -4.07 -19.72
CA SER A 68 -32.47 -3.61 -21.07
C SER A 68 -31.98 -2.20 -21.40
N ASN A 69 -31.79 -1.35 -20.39
CA ASN A 69 -31.40 0.05 -20.56
C ASN A 69 -29.88 0.30 -20.43
N ILE A 70 -29.09 -0.72 -20.07
CA ILE A 70 -27.63 -0.60 -19.91
C ILE A 70 -26.97 -1.84 -20.54
N ALA A 71 -26.39 -1.64 -21.72
CA ALA A 71 -25.67 -2.70 -22.42
C ALA A 71 -24.28 -2.94 -21.82
N PHE A 72 -23.83 -4.19 -21.94
CA PHE A 72 -22.44 -4.56 -21.75
C PHE A 72 -21.66 -4.17 -23.01
N GLU A 73 -20.66 -3.30 -22.88
CA GLU A 73 -19.87 -2.79 -23.99
C GLU A 73 -18.38 -2.81 -23.63
N GLY A 74 -17.53 -3.16 -24.58
CA GLY A 74 -16.09 -3.11 -24.43
C GLY A 74 -15.42 -2.61 -25.70
N THR A 75 -14.42 -1.76 -25.55
CA THR A 75 -13.56 -1.23 -26.61
C THR A 75 -12.10 -1.52 -26.28
N GLU A 76 -11.16 -1.02 -27.09
CA GLU A 76 -9.72 -1.10 -26.81
C GLU A 76 -9.32 -0.26 -25.57
N ASP A 77 -10.19 0.67 -25.14
CA ASP A 77 -9.89 1.62 -24.06
C ASP A 77 -10.64 1.33 -22.75
N PHE A 78 -11.81 0.68 -22.83
CA PHE A 78 -12.64 0.46 -21.65
C PHE A 78 -13.52 -0.78 -21.74
N VAL A 79 -14.00 -1.22 -20.57
CA VAL A 79 -15.15 -2.12 -20.44
C VAL A 79 -16.18 -1.50 -19.51
N ARG A 80 -17.45 -1.50 -19.93
CA ARG A 80 -18.58 -0.99 -19.14
C ARG A 80 -19.70 -2.01 -19.07
N PHE A 81 -20.33 -2.09 -17.91
CA PHE A 81 -21.42 -3.03 -17.68
C PHE A 81 -22.37 -2.57 -16.57
N PRO A 82 -23.63 -3.04 -16.59
CA PRO A 82 -24.57 -2.82 -15.49
C PRO A 82 -24.16 -3.60 -14.24
N ALA A 83 -24.30 -2.99 -13.07
CA ALA A 83 -24.08 -3.64 -11.78
C ALA A 83 -24.90 -2.95 -10.68
N LEU A 84 -25.16 -3.66 -9.58
CA LEU A 84 -25.82 -3.08 -8.41
C LEU A 84 -24.78 -2.27 -7.61
N ILE A 85 -25.01 -0.98 -7.48
CA ILE A 85 -24.16 -0.07 -6.70
C ILE A 85 -24.87 0.31 -5.41
N LEU A 86 -24.12 0.32 -4.31
CA LEU A 86 -24.62 0.85 -3.05
C LEU A 86 -24.57 2.38 -3.11
N VAL A 87 -25.72 3.02 -3.05
CA VAL A 87 -25.83 4.47 -2.99
C VAL A 87 -26.12 4.84 -1.54
N THR A 88 -25.30 5.73 -1.01
CA THR A 88 -25.50 6.34 0.29
C THR A 88 -26.04 7.74 0.04
N SER A 89 -27.31 7.96 0.37
CA SER A 89 -27.91 9.28 0.30
C SER A 89 -27.58 10.04 1.58
N ASP A 90 -26.70 11.04 1.50
CA ASP A 90 -26.64 12.10 2.49
C ASP A 90 -27.84 13.02 2.23
N SER A 91 -28.99 12.73 2.84
CA SER A 91 -29.99 13.75 3.07
C SER A 91 -29.46 14.68 4.17
N ASP A 92 -29.35 15.98 3.87
CA ASP A 92 -28.92 17.07 4.77
C ASP A 92 -29.79 17.23 6.05
N GLN A 93 -30.62 16.25 6.38
CA GLN A 93 -31.41 16.21 7.60
C GLN A 93 -30.99 14.99 8.42
N GLU A 94 -30.47 15.28 9.61
CA GLU A 94 -30.13 14.35 10.67
C GLU A 94 -31.25 13.33 10.90
N GLU A 95 -31.18 12.15 10.27
CA GLU A 95 -31.56 10.83 10.81
C GLU A 95 -31.53 9.76 9.69
N GLU A 96 -30.79 8.68 9.97
CA GLU A 96 -30.60 7.45 9.19
C GLU A 96 -29.91 7.54 7.81
N ILE A 97 -28.66 7.05 7.77
CA ILE A 97 -27.97 6.69 6.53
C ILE A 97 -28.68 5.47 5.93
N GLU A 98 -29.67 5.71 5.05
CA GLU A 98 -30.34 4.63 4.34
C GLU A 98 -29.50 4.18 3.13
N ASN A 99 -28.84 3.04 3.30
CA ASN A 99 -28.10 2.38 2.24
C ASN A 99 -29.08 1.62 1.34
N HIS A 100 -29.25 2.08 0.10
CA HIS A 100 -30.05 1.36 -0.89
C HIS A 100 -29.19 0.97 -2.10
N TYR A 101 -29.58 -0.13 -2.75
CA TYR A 101 -28.92 -0.61 -3.96
C TYR A 101 -29.64 -0.07 -5.19
N GLU A 102 -28.90 0.63 -6.05
CA GLU A 102 -29.42 1.09 -7.34
C GLU A 102 -28.73 0.38 -8.51
N VAL A 103 -29.43 0.32 -9.63
CA VAL A 103 -28.85 -0.17 -10.89
C VAL A 103 -27.94 0.91 -11.45
N GLY A 104 -26.64 0.69 -11.32
CA GLY A 104 -25.60 1.58 -11.82
C GLY A 104 -24.87 1.01 -13.02
N ARG A 105 -23.88 1.78 -13.49
CA ARG A 105 -22.95 1.39 -14.54
C ARG A 105 -21.53 1.52 -14.02
N ILE A 106 -20.78 0.43 -14.10
CA ILE A 106 -19.36 0.42 -13.75
C ILE A 106 -18.57 0.50 -15.05
N THR A 107 -17.55 1.36 -15.08
CA THR A 107 -16.63 1.53 -16.21
C THR A 107 -15.21 1.34 -15.71
N TYR A 108 -14.48 0.43 -16.34
CA TYR A 108 -13.05 0.23 -16.15
C TYR A 108 -12.32 0.73 -17.39
N PHE A 109 -11.26 1.51 -17.18
CA PHE A 109 -10.37 1.98 -18.25
C PHE A 109 -9.08 1.16 -18.24
N TYR A 110 -8.61 0.80 -19.42
CA TYR A 110 -7.33 0.13 -19.57
C TYR A 110 -6.20 1.16 -19.51
N ASP A 111 -5.16 0.84 -18.76
CA ASP A 111 -3.96 1.65 -18.72
C ASP A 111 -3.19 1.46 -20.04
N GLN A 112 -3.16 2.51 -20.87
CA GLN A 112 -2.33 2.53 -22.07
C GLN A 112 -0.88 2.77 -21.63
N GLY A 113 -0.16 1.69 -21.33
CA GLY A 113 1.22 1.76 -20.85
C GLY A 113 2.08 2.66 -21.75
N ALA A 114 2.61 3.74 -21.17
CA ALA A 114 3.65 4.59 -21.76
C ALA A 114 5.04 3.99 -21.52
#